data_AF-A0A359B259-F1
#
_entry.id   AF-A0A359B259-F1
#
_cell.length_a   1.000
_cell.length_b   1.000
_cell.length_c   1.000
_cell.angle_alpha   90.00
_cell.angle_beta   90.00
_cell.angle_gamma   90.00
#
_symmetry.space_group_name_H-M   'P 1'
#
loop_
_entity.id
_entity.type
_entity.pdbx_description
1 polymer ?
#
loop_
_entity_poly.entity_id
_entity_poly.type
_entity_poly.pdbx_seq_one_letter_code
_entity_poly.pdbx_strand_id
1 'polypeptide(L)' 'MKKIIVVGCGFAGLQFINHLKKNVFDILLIDKVNHHQFPPLFYQVAAS' A
#
# COMPACT_ATOMS: atom_id res chain seq x y z
N MET A 1 17.21 -1.65 14.77
CA MET A 1 15.98 -1.26 14.04
C MET A 1 14.95 -2.37 14.16
N LYS A 2 13.68 -2.06 14.43
CA LYS A 2 12.61 -3.07 14.41
C LYS A 2 12.11 -3.24 12.98
N LYS A 3 11.84 -4.49 12.58
CA LYS A 3 11.32 -4.83 11.25
C LYS A 3 9.79 -4.89 11.29
N ILE A 4 9.15 -4.27 10.31
CA ILE A 4 7.70 -4.29 10.13
C ILE A 4 7.40 -4.92 8.78
N ILE A 5 6.56 -5.96 8.79
CA ILE A 5 6.08 -6.60 7.56
C ILE A 5 4.63 -6.16 7.37
N VAL A 6 4.36 -5.52 6.23
CA VAL A 6 3.02 -5.09 5.83
C VAL A 6 2.58 -5.99 4.70
N VAL A 7 1.44 -6.67 4.87
CA VAL A 7 0.86 -7.55 3.84
C VAL A 7 -0.35 -6.84 3.23
N GLY A 8 -0.26 -6.54 1.94
CA GLY A 8 -1.23 -5.78 1.17
C GLY A 8 -0.83 -4.31 0.97
N CYS A 9 -0.73 -3.89 -0.29
CA CYS A 9 -0.50 -2.53 -0.79
C CYS A 9 -1.85 -1.85 -1.15
N GLY A 10 -2.89 -2.13 -0.37
CA GLY A 10 -4.18 -1.44 -0.45
C GLY A 10 -4.11 -0.04 0.18
N PHE A 11 -5.28 0.58 0.38
CA PHE A 11 -5.38 1.91 0.99
C PHE A 11 -4.71 1.95 2.36
N ALA A 12 -5.09 1.03 3.24
CA ALA A 12 -4.59 1.01 4.60
C ALA A 12 -3.08 0.75 4.67
N GLY A 13 -2.56 -0.20 3.89
CA GLY A 13 -1.14 -0.55 3.90
C GLY A 13 -0.24 0.61 3.47
N LEU A 14 -0.58 1.27 2.36
CA LEU A 14 0.15 2.44 1.89
C LEU A 14 0.02 3.63 2.84
N GLN A 15 -1.19 3.93 3.34
CA GLN A 15 -1.38 5.03 4.28
C GLN A 15 -0.64 4.80 5.59
N PHE A 16 -0.63 3.57 6.10
CA PHE A 16 0.13 3.20 7.28
C PHE A 16 1.63 3.46 7.10
N ILE A 17 2.22 2.97 6.00
CA ILE A 17 3.65 3.16 5.71
C ILE A 17 3.98 4.65 5.53
N ASN A 18 3.12 5.40 4.84
CA ASN A 18 3.32 6.83 4.60
C ASN A 18 3.30 7.69 5.87
N HIS A 19 2.60 7.25 6.92
CA HIS A 19 2.54 7.95 8.21
C HIS A 19 3.63 7.49 9.20
N LEU A 20 4.39 6.45 8.88
CA LEU A 20 5.52 6.03 9.72
C LEU A 20 6.70 7.00 9.58
N LYS A 21 7.38 7.25 10.71
CA LYS A 21 8.61 8.03 10.71
C LYS A 21 9.68 7.33 9.87
N LYS A 22 10.22 8.05 8.88
CA LYS A 22 11.34 7.59 8.04
C LYS A 22 12.55 7.25 8.91
N ASN A 23 13.34 6.25 8.49
CA ASN A 23 14.54 5.76 9.20
C ASN A 23 14.34 5.24 10.64
N VAL A 24 13.12 4.97 11.08
CA VAL A 24 12.88 4.36 12.41
C VAL A 24 12.73 2.83 12.31
N PHE A 25 12.15 2.36 11.21
CA PHE A 25 11.81 0.95 10.99
C PHE A 25 12.38 0.46 9.66
N ASP A 26 12.71 -0.83 9.60
CA ASP A 26 12.96 -1.57 8.36
C ASP A 26 11.61 -2.13 7.89
N ILE A 27 11.08 -1.62 6.78
CA ILE A 27 9.72 -1.90 6.32
C ILE A 27 9.77 -2.79 5.09
N LEU A 28 9.12 -3.96 5.17
CA LEU A 28 8.90 -4.85 4.05
C LEU A 28 7.41 -4.85 3.69
N LEU A 29 7.07 -4.32 2.51
CA LEU A 29 5.72 -4.37 1.96
C LEU A 29 5.62 -5.55 0.98
N ILE A 30 4.64 -6.42 1.17
CA ILE A 30 4.38 -7.57 0.31
C ILE A 30 2.95 -7.45 -0.23
N ASP A 31 2.79 -7.47 -1.54
CA ASP A 31 1.51 -7.60 -2.22
C ASP A 31 1.64 -8.63 -3.34
N LYS A 32 0.53 -9.29 -3.69
CA LYS A 32 0.40 -10.15 -4.86
C LYS A 32 0.57 -9.37 -6.17
N VAL A 33 0.18 -8.10 -6.19
CA VAL A 33 0.30 -7.21 -7.36
C VAL A 33 1.14 -5.98 -7.03
N ASN A 34 2.02 -5.57 -7.94
CA ASN A 34 2.93 -4.43 -7.74
C ASN A 34 2.28 -3.07 -8.09
N HIS A 35 0.96 -2.95 -7.92
CA HIS A 35 0.23 -1.72 -8.17
C HIS A 35 -0.96 -1.59 -7.21
N HIS A 36 -1.19 -0.36 -6.76
CA HIS A 36 -2.37 -0.02 -6.00
C HIS A 36 -3.55 0.19 -6.94
N GLN A 37 -4.65 -0.50 -6.68
CA GLN A 37 -5.90 -0.30 -7.40
C GLN A 37 -6.77 0.69 -6.62
N PHE A 38 -7.48 1.55 -7.35
CA PHE A 38 -8.51 2.42 -6.77
C PHE A 38 -9.88 1.93 -7.25
N PRO A 39 -10.49 0.93 -6.55
CA PRO A 39 -11.77 0.34 -6.94
C PRO A 39 -12.87 1.35 -7.28
N PRO A 40 -12.98 2.52 -6.62
CA PRO A 40 -14.05 3.46 -6.94
C PRO A 40 -14.03 3.99 -8.39
N LEU A 41 -12.87 4.00 -9.07
CA LEU A 41 -12.77 4.47 -10.46
C LEU A 41 -12.95 3.36 -11.50
N PHE A 42 -13.14 2.10 -11.10
CA PHE A 42 -13.27 1.00 -12.06
C PHE A 42 -14.45 1.17 -13.01
N TYR A 43 -15.60 1.61 -12.50
CA TYR A 43 -16.79 1.84 -13.33
C TYR A 43 -16.58 2.96 -14.35
N GLN A 44 -15.84 4.01 -13.97
CA GLN A 44 -15.56 5.12 -14.89
C GLN A 44 -14.61 4.70 -16.01
N VAL A 45 -13.57 3.93 -15.67
CA VAL A 45 -12.64 3.38 -16.67
C VAL A 45 -13.33 2.37 -17.58
N ALA A 46 -14.22 1.54 -17.05
CA ALA A 46 -14.95 0.54 -17.83
C ALA A 46 -16.00 1.14 -18.79
N ALA A 47 -16.47 2.36 -18.53
CA ALA A 47 -17.44 3.07 -19.37
C ALA A 47 -16.78 3.96 -20.45
N SER A 48 -15.45 4.00 -20.54
CA SER A 48 -14.69 4.79 -21.52
C SER A 48 -14.41 4.04 -22.82
#